data_AF-A0A803P0R8-F1
#
_entry.id   AF-A0A803P0R8-F1
#
_cell.length_a   1.000
_cell.length_b   1.000
_cell.length_c   1.000
_cell.angle_alpha   90.00
_cell.angle_beta   90.00
_cell.angle_gamma   90.00
#
_symmetry.space_group_name_H-M   'P 1'
#
loop_
_entity.id
_entity.type
_entity.pdbx_description
1 polymer ?
#
loop_
_entity_poly.entity_id
_entity_poly.type
_entity_poly.pdbx_seq_one_letter_code
_entity_poly.pdbx_strand_id
1 'polypeptide(L)'
;MQQFYDSVILYHLISQLSEKIYNSLDKGTKLLRFTLPFPMLAYPFYLWSRSPGKKGSHFDPNSDLFVESERKDIITSTACWTAMVALLGVLSFVMGPVQLIKLYIVPYWIFVMWLDLVTYLHHHGHEDKLPWYRGKEWSYLRGGLTTLDRDYGWINNIHHDIGTHVIHHLFPQIPHYHLVEATEAARPVFGKYYKEPNKSGPLPFHLLGSLIRSMKKDHYVSDTGDVVYYQTDPKLYGPSESDSST
;
A
#
# COMPACT_ATOMS: atom_id res chain seq x y z
N MET A 1 11.09 -0.12 15.85
CA MET A 1 11.45 -0.53 14.47
C MET A 1 10.24 -1.04 13.69
N GLN A 2 9.47 -2.03 14.18
CA GLN A 2 8.14 -2.36 13.61
C GLN A 2 7.20 -1.12 13.57
N GLN A 3 7.19 -0.32 14.63
CA GLN A 3 6.46 0.95 14.71
C GLN A 3 6.89 2.01 13.68
N PHE A 4 8.17 2.02 13.27
CA PHE A 4 8.70 2.99 12.30
C PHE A 4 8.31 2.62 10.86
N TYR A 5 8.07 1.34 10.60
CA TYR A 5 7.41 0.91 9.37
C TYR A 5 5.92 1.22 9.44
N ASP A 6 5.28 0.94 10.59
CA ASP A 6 3.84 1.14 10.82
C ASP A 6 3.36 2.59 10.65
N SER A 7 4.26 3.58 10.64
CA SER A 7 3.97 5.01 10.55
C SER A 7 4.16 5.65 9.17
N VAL A 8 4.79 4.97 8.19
CA VAL A 8 5.25 5.65 6.95
C VAL A 8 4.50 5.23 5.67
N ILE A 9 3.77 4.11 5.63
CA ILE A 9 3.19 3.61 4.37
C ILE A 9 1.81 2.99 4.59
N LEU A 10 0.75 3.67 4.13
CA LEU A 10 -0.52 3.11 3.60
C LEU A 10 -0.94 1.68 4.04
N TYR A 11 -0.93 1.37 5.34
CA TYR A 11 -1.15 0.00 5.84
C TYR A 11 -2.53 -0.54 5.50
N HIS A 12 -3.51 0.29 5.20
CA HIS A 12 -4.86 -0.20 4.92
C HIS A 12 -4.88 -1.20 3.77
N LEU A 13 -4.15 -0.95 2.70
CA LEU A 13 -4.15 -1.79 1.51
C LEU A 13 -3.14 -2.92 1.56
N ILE A 14 -2.02 -2.70 2.25
CA ILE A 14 -0.95 -3.69 2.31
C ILE A 14 -1.05 -4.63 3.51
N SER A 15 -1.77 -4.26 4.56
CA SER A 15 -1.84 -5.09 5.77
C SER A 15 -2.63 -6.37 5.51
N GLN A 16 -2.00 -7.49 5.80
CA GLN A 16 -2.66 -8.78 5.85
C GLN A 16 -3.75 -8.79 6.92
N LEU A 17 -4.92 -9.33 6.56
CA LEU A 17 -5.97 -9.64 7.53
C LEU A 17 -5.82 -11.09 7.96
N SER A 18 -5.88 -11.35 9.27
CA SER A 18 -6.05 -12.71 9.75
C SER A 18 -7.43 -13.23 9.31
N GLU A 19 -7.56 -14.54 9.10
CA GLU A 19 -8.81 -15.17 8.69
C GLU A 19 -9.97 -14.81 9.63
N LYS A 20 -9.75 -14.82 10.95
CA LYS A 20 -10.73 -14.38 11.94
C LYS A 20 -11.18 -12.92 11.72
N ILE A 21 -10.24 -12.00 11.50
CA ILE A 21 -10.60 -10.59 11.26
C ILE A 21 -11.37 -10.46 9.95
N TYR A 22 -10.88 -11.07 8.88
CA TYR A 22 -11.54 -11.08 7.57
C TYR A 22 -12.98 -11.60 7.66
N ASN A 23 -13.21 -12.70 8.37
CA ASN A 23 -14.54 -13.29 8.55
C ASN A 23 -15.48 -12.43 9.40
N SER A 24 -14.93 -11.59 10.29
CA SER A 24 -15.72 -10.64 11.09
C SER A 24 -16.13 -9.36 10.35
N LEU A 25 -15.54 -9.09 9.17
CA LEU A 25 -15.86 -7.89 8.40
C LEU A 25 -17.28 -7.95 7.82
N ASP A 26 -17.99 -6.83 7.89
CA ASP A 26 -19.26 -6.66 7.20
C ASP A 26 -19.04 -6.58 5.67
N LYS A 27 -20.14 -6.75 4.92
CA LYS A 27 -20.12 -6.76 3.45
C LYS A 27 -19.63 -5.44 2.85
N GLY A 28 -19.96 -4.30 3.46
CA GLY A 28 -19.53 -2.99 3.01
C GLY A 28 -18.03 -2.82 3.13
N THR A 29 -17.44 -3.20 4.28
CA THR A 29 -15.99 -3.17 4.47
C THR A 29 -15.27 -4.10 3.51
N LYS A 30 -15.80 -5.31 3.26
CA LYS A 30 -15.23 -6.22 2.25
C LYS A 30 -15.30 -5.61 0.84
N LEU A 31 -16.42 -5.00 0.47
CA LEU A 31 -16.58 -4.32 -0.82
C LEU A 31 -15.54 -3.20 -0.99
N LEU A 32 -15.40 -2.32 0.02
CA LEU A 32 -14.46 -1.21 -0.02
C LEU A 32 -12.99 -1.68 -0.11
N ARG A 33 -12.67 -2.82 0.51
CA ARG A 33 -11.30 -3.35 0.60
C ARG A 33 -10.86 -4.19 -0.59
N PHE A 34 -11.78 -4.88 -1.27
CA PHE A 34 -11.42 -5.85 -2.31
C PHE A 34 -11.99 -5.52 -3.70
N THR A 35 -12.91 -4.57 -3.84
CA THR A 35 -13.53 -4.28 -5.16
C THR A 35 -13.05 -2.95 -5.72
N LEU A 36 -12.30 -2.99 -6.82
CA LEU A 36 -11.89 -1.77 -7.53
C LEU A 36 -13.10 -0.92 -7.94
N PRO A 37 -13.00 0.43 -7.87
CA PRO A 37 -11.79 1.21 -7.53
C PRO A 37 -11.65 1.54 -6.04
N PHE A 38 -12.57 1.10 -5.18
CA PHE A 38 -12.67 1.56 -3.79
C PHE A 38 -11.39 1.43 -2.94
N PRO A 39 -10.59 0.34 -3.06
CA PRO A 39 -9.36 0.22 -2.30
C PRO A 39 -8.38 1.36 -2.65
N MET A 40 -8.37 1.83 -3.90
CA MET A 40 -7.47 2.90 -4.35
C MET A 40 -7.86 4.29 -3.79
N LEU A 41 -8.92 4.38 -2.99
CA LEU A 41 -9.35 5.60 -2.34
C LEU A 41 -9.16 5.52 -0.82
N ALA A 42 -8.54 4.46 -0.32
CA ALA A 42 -8.56 4.12 1.10
C ALA A 42 -7.59 4.96 1.93
N TYR A 43 -6.51 5.49 1.34
CA TYR A 43 -5.47 6.19 2.10
C TYR A 43 -5.97 7.36 2.97
N PRO A 44 -6.78 8.30 2.46
CA PRO A 44 -7.32 9.35 3.30
C PRO A 44 -8.04 8.75 4.50
N PHE A 45 -8.96 7.79 4.32
CA PHE A 45 -9.71 7.19 5.42
C PHE A 45 -8.84 6.41 6.43
N TYR A 46 -7.75 5.79 5.95
CA TYR A 46 -6.77 5.12 6.81
C TYR A 46 -6.16 6.06 7.86
N LEU A 47 -5.97 7.34 7.52
CA LEU A 47 -5.42 8.31 8.46
C LEU A 47 -6.32 8.51 9.69
N TRP A 48 -7.65 8.38 9.53
CA TRP A 48 -8.61 8.53 10.64
C TRP A 48 -8.81 7.25 11.44
N SER A 49 -8.90 6.09 10.79
CA SER A 49 -9.44 4.87 11.43
C SER A 49 -8.58 3.61 11.28
N ARG A 50 -7.38 3.72 10.70
CA ARG A 50 -6.43 2.60 10.46
C ARG A 50 -7.06 1.40 9.70
N SER A 51 -6.33 0.28 9.66
CA SER A 51 -6.81 -0.99 9.08
C SER A 51 -7.75 -1.73 10.03
N PRO A 52 -8.68 -2.56 9.53
CA PRO A 52 -9.52 -3.40 10.37
C PRO A 52 -8.72 -4.24 11.37
N GLY A 53 -9.17 -4.28 12.62
CA GLY A 53 -8.48 -4.94 13.72
C GLY A 53 -7.43 -4.08 14.43
N LYS A 54 -7.11 -2.88 13.93
CA LYS A 54 -6.29 -1.87 14.62
C LYS A 54 -7.17 -0.69 15.07
N LYS A 55 -6.76 -0.01 16.15
CA LYS A 55 -7.43 1.18 16.70
C LYS A 55 -6.50 2.39 16.66
N GLY A 56 -7.06 3.59 16.78
CA GLY A 56 -6.31 4.84 16.80
C GLY A 56 -6.38 5.62 15.50
N SER A 57 -5.82 6.83 15.52
CA SER A 57 -5.87 7.81 14.44
C SER A 57 -4.49 8.46 14.29
N HIS A 58 -4.10 8.79 13.05
CA HIS A 58 -2.86 9.52 12.79
C HIS A 58 -2.92 10.98 13.27
N PHE A 59 -4.13 11.48 13.58
CA PHE A 59 -4.35 12.81 14.11
C PHE A 59 -4.46 12.85 15.64
N ASP A 60 -4.41 11.69 16.31
CA ASP A 60 -4.43 11.62 17.78
C ASP A 60 -3.00 11.44 18.31
N PRO A 61 -2.42 12.43 19.00
CA PRO A 61 -1.08 12.31 19.58
C PRO A 61 -1.00 11.27 20.69
N ASN A 62 -2.12 10.75 21.20
CA ASN A 62 -2.15 9.65 22.16
C ASN A 62 -2.34 8.27 21.51
N SER A 63 -2.42 8.20 20.18
CA SER A 63 -2.58 6.93 19.48
C SER A 63 -1.39 6.01 19.73
N ASP A 64 -1.66 4.71 19.88
CA ASP A 64 -0.66 3.64 20.00
C ASP A 64 0.23 3.43 18.75
N LEU A 65 -0.03 4.23 17.71
CA LEU A 65 0.77 4.32 16.49
C LEU A 65 2.16 4.90 16.77
N PHE A 66 2.22 5.86 17.68
CA PHE A 66 3.38 6.73 17.85
C PHE A 66 4.04 6.50 19.20
N VAL A 67 5.35 6.71 19.24
CA VAL A 67 6.06 6.76 20.53
C VAL A 67 5.87 8.14 21.17
N GLU A 68 6.02 8.21 22.49
CA GLU A 68 5.76 9.46 23.22
C GLU A 68 6.59 10.65 22.75
N SER A 69 7.81 10.42 22.24
CA SER A 69 8.66 11.48 21.69
C SER A 69 8.10 12.13 20.42
N GLU A 70 7.26 11.43 19.65
CA GLU A 70 6.70 11.90 18.37
C GLU A 70 5.44 12.77 18.56
N ARG A 71 4.90 12.87 19.78
CA ARG A 71 3.64 13.58 20.09
C ARG A 71 3.59 15.00 19.54
N LYS A 72 4.69 15.74 19.66
CA LYS A 72 4.77 17.12 19.18
C LYS A 72 4.72 17.19 17.65
N ASP A 73 5.30 16.21 16.97
CA ASP A 73 5.27 16.12 15.50
C ASP A 73 3.86 15.82 14.99
N ILE A 74 3.10 14.99 15.72
CA ILE A 74 1.69 14.72 15.42
C ILE A 74 0.83 15.97 15.61
N ILE A 75 1.02 16.72 16.68
CA ILE A 75 0.28 17.97 16.92
C ILE A 75 0.61 18.98 15.80
N THR A 76 1.89 19.17 15.50
CA THR A 76 2.33 20.11 14.45
C THR A 76 1.80 19.72 13.08
N SER A 77 1.94 18.45 12.67
CA SER A 77 1.45 17.98 11.37
C SER A 77 -0.09 18.08 11.27
N THR A 78 -0.82 17.77 12.34
CA THR A 78 -2.27 17.94 12.41
C THR A 78 -2.67 19.41 12.26
N ALA A 79 -1.99 20.32 12.96
CA ALA A 79 -2.23 21.76 12.85
C ALA A 79 -1.98 22.28 11.43
N CYS A 80 -0.86 21.88 10.80
CA CYS A 80 -0.54 22.24 9.41
C CYS A 80 -1.60 21.70 8.43
N TRP A 81 -2.03 20.45 8.62
CA TRP A 81 -3.06 19.84 7.80
C TRP A 81 -4.41 20.57 7.94
N THR A 82 -4.83 20.89 9.17
CA THR A 82 -6.05 21.67 9.42
C THR A 82 -5.96 23.07 8.81
N ALA A 83 -4.80 23.74 8.92
CA ALA A 83 -4.58 25.04 8.29
C ALA A 83 -4.71 24.96 6.75
N MET A 84 -4.20 23.90 6.14
CA MET A 84 -4.36 23.67 4.69
C MET A 84 -5.83 23.46 4.31
N VAL A 85 -6.59 22.66 5.07
CA VAL A 85 -8.03 22.48 4.82
C VAL A 85 -8.79 23.80 4.96
N ALA A 86 -8.48 24.61 5.97
CA ALA A 86 -9.08 25.93 6.15
C ALA A 86 -8.74 26.86 4.98
N LEU A 87 -7.49 26.87 4.51
CA LEU A 87 -7.07 27.64 3.35
C LEU A 87 -7.85 27.23 2.08
N LEU A 88 -7.99 25.93 1.83
CA LEU A 88 -8.80 25.41 0.71
C LEU A 88 -10.27 25.82 0.85
N GLY A 89 -10.81 25.82 2.07
CA GLY A 89 -12.15 26.32 2.38
C GLY A 89 -12.32 27.79 1.98
N VAL A 90 -11.38 28.66 2.40
CA VAL A 90 -11.38 30.08 2.03
C VAL A 90 -11.26 30.26 0.51
N LEU A 91 -10.34 29.54 -0.14
CA LEU A 91 -10.18 29.58 -1.60
C LEU A 91 -11.49 29.17 -2.30
N SER A 92 -12.20 28.16 -1.80
CA SER A 92 -13.52 27.78 -2.35
C SER A 92 -14.49 28.96 -2.45
N PHE A 93 -14.48 29.87 -1.47
CA PHE A 93 -15.32 31.07 -1.49
C PHE A 93 -14.79 32.18 -2.40
N VAL A 94 -13.47 32.32 -2.54
CA VAL A 94 -12.84 33.40 -3.33
C VAL A 94 -12.86 33.11 -4.84
N MET A 95 -12.50 31.89 -5.24
CA MET A 95 -12.40 31.49 -6.65
C MET A 95 -13.55 30.58 -7.12
N GLY A 96 -14.46 30.24 -6.21
CA GLY A 96 -15.60 29.37 -6.47
C GLY A 96 -15.26 27.87 -6.32
N PRO A 97 -16.21 27.06 -5.83
CA PRO A 97 -15.98 25.64 -5.52
C PRO A 97 -15.61 24.81 -6.75
N VAL A 98 -16.14 25.15 -7.94
CA VAL A 98 -15.83 24.44 -9.18
C VAL A 98 -14.36 24.56 -9.55
N GLN A 99 -13.76 25.73 -9.35
CA GLN A 99 -12.36 25.95 -9.68
C GLN A 99 -11.44 25.19 -8.70
N LEU A 100 -11.78 25.17 -7.42
CA LEU A 100 -11.08 24.39 -6.40
C LEU A 100 -11.15 22.88 -6.71
N ILE A 101 -12.32 22.39 -7.13
CA ILE A 101 -12.50 20.98 -7.51
C ILE A 101 -11.55 20.61 -8.66
N LYS A 102 -11.50 21.43 -9.71
CA LYS A 102 -10.68 21.17 -10.90
C LYS A 102 -9.18 21.23 -10.61
N LEU A 103 -8.73 22.22 -9.83
CA LEU A 103 -7.32 22.48 -9.63
C LEU A 103 -6.69 21.72 -8.46
N TYR A 104 -7.48 21.34 -7.46
CA TYR A 104 -6.94 20.72 -6.26
C TYR A 104 -7.57 19.35 -5.99
N ILE A 105 -8.90 19.26 -5.88
CA ILE A 105 -9.56 18.03 -5.42
C ILE A 105 -9.39 16.88 -6.43
N VAL A 106 -9.63 17.13 -7.73
CA VAL A 106 -9.47 16.09 -8.75
C VAL A 106 -8.01 15.64 -8.88
N PRO A 107 -7.00 16.52 -9.03
CA PRO A 107 -5.60 16.11 -9.03
C PRO A 107 -5.16 15.37 -7.77
N TYR A 108 -5.62 15.82 -6.59
CA TYR A 108 -5.33 15.16 -5.32
C TYR A 108 -5.84 13.72 -5.30
N TRP A 109 -7.08 13.47 -5.74
CA TRP A 109 -7.62 12.11 -5.77
C TRP A 109 -6.95 11.23 -6.83
N ILE A 110 -6.55 11.78 -7.97
CA ILE A 110 -5.72 11.05 -8.95
C ILE A 110 -4.39 10.63 -8.31
N PHE A 111 -3.74 11.54 -7.58
CA PHE A 111 -2.52 11.24 -6.84
C PHE A 111 -2.74 10.16 -5.77
N VAL A 112 -3.81 10.25 -4.98
CA VAL A 112 -4.18 9.23 -3.98
C VAL A 112 -4.36 7.86 -4.64
N MET A 113 -5.16 7.78 -5.72
CA MET A 113 -5.39 6.53 -6.43
C MET A 113 -4.11 5.93 -6.98
N TRP A 114 -3.22 6.78 -7.48
CA TRP A 114 -1.95 6.36 -8.00
C TRP A 114 -0.99 5.89 -6.90
N LEU A 115 -0.91 6.60 -5.78
CA LEU A 115 -0.12 6.25 -4.61
C LEU A 115 -0.56 4.89 -4.03
N ASP A 116 -1.87 4.69 -3.89
CA ASP A 116 -2.47 3.46 -3.39
C ASP A 116 -2.17 2.28 -4.33
N LEU A 117 -2.24 2.50 -5.64
CA LEU A 117 -1.90 1.51 -6.67
C LEU A 117 -0.44 1.07 -6.59
N VAL A 118 0.50 2.04 -6.59
CA VAL A 118 1.95 1.77 -6.54
C VAL A 118 2.28 1.02 -5.26
N THR A 119 1.80 1.53 -4.12
CA THR A 119 2.03 0.92 -2.81
C THR A 119 1.45 -0.50 -2.76
N TYR A 120 0.25 -0.73 -3.28
CA TYR A 120 -0.30 -2.09 -3.31
C TYR A 120 0.56 -3.05 -4.14
N LEU A 121 0.91 -2.67 -5.38
CA LEU A 121 1.67 -3.52 -6.32
C LEU A 121 3.09 -3.83 -5.86
N HIS A 122 3.68 -2.94 -5.07
CA HIS A 122 4.96 -3.13 -4.41
C HIS A 122 4.95 -4.20 -3.31
N HIS A 123 3.78 -4.60 -2.83
CA HIS A 123 3.63 -5.58 -1.76
C HIS A 123 2.74 -6.78 -2.14
N HIS A 124 2.11 -6.75 -3.33
CA HIS A 124 1.11 -7.72 -3.78
C HIS A 124 1.21 -8.01 -5.28
N GLY A 125 0.53 -9.07 -5.72
CA GLY A 125 0.31 -9.35 -7.15
C GLY A 125 1.50 -9.92 -7.90
N HIS A 126 2.45 -10.56 -7.21
CA HIS A 126 3.40 -11.47 -7.85
C HIS A 126 2.71 -12.81 -8.21
N GLU A 127 3.25 -13.57 -9.15
CA GLU A 127 2.71 -14.89 -9.52
C GLU A 127 2.96 -15.93 -8.43
N ASP A 128 4.19 -15.97 -7.92
CA ASP A 128 4.51 -16.65 -6.67
C ASP A 128 3.91 -15.92 -5.47
N LYS A 129 3.27 -16.67 -4.57
CA LYS A 129 2.77 -16.14 -3.30
C LYS A 129 3.94 -15.70 -2.41
N LEU A 130 3.84 -14.48 -1.88
CA LEU A 130 4.84 -13.92 -0.98
C LEU A 130 4.55 -14.36 0.48
N PRO A 131 5.59 -14.76 1.23
CA PRO A 131 5.44 -15.14 2.62
C PRO A 131 5.26 -13.91 3.52
N TRP A 132 4.37 -14.04 4.50
CA TRP A 132 4.25 -13.13 5.62
C TRP A 132 4.84 -13.77 6.85
N TYR A 133 5.88 -13.14 7.38
CA TYR A 133 6.60 -13.61 8.56
C TYR A 133 6.02 -13.00 9.85
N ARG A 134 5.91 -13.82 10.89
CA ARG A 134 5.39 -13.45 12.22
C ARG A 134 6.35 -13.88 13.31
N GLY A 135 6.21 -13.27 14.50
CA GLY A 135 6.95 -13.67 15.69
C GLY A 135 8.46 -13.70 15.45
N LYS A 136 9.08 -14.85 15.72
CA LYS A 136 10.54 -15.04 15.58
C LYS A 136 10.99 -15.17 14.12
N GLU A 137 10.10 -15.49 13.20
CA GLU A 137 10.42 -15.57 11.77
C GLU A 137 10.50 -14.19 11.12
N TRP A 138 9.91 -13.16 11.75
CA TRP A 138 9.96 -11.80 11.24
C TRP A 138 11.33 -11.16 11.50
N SER A 139 11.90 -10.59 10.45
CA SER A 139 13.05 -9.69 10.56
C SER A 139 12.92 -8.59 9.51
N TYR A 140 13.60 -7.47 9.74
CA TYR A 140 13.62 -6.35 8.82
C TYR A 140 14.04 -6.77 7.39
N LEU A 141 15.13 -7.53 7.27
CA LEU A 141 15.62 -8.04 5.99
C LEU A 141 14.60 -8.94 5.30
N ARG A 142 13.97 -9.88 6.02
CA ARG A 142 12.97 -10.79 5.45
C ARG A 142 11.72 -10.03 5.00
N GLY A 143 11.30 -9.02 5.75
CA GLY A 143 10.21 -8.13 5.34
C GLY A 143 10.54 -7.34 4.07
N GLY A 144 11.73 -6.71 4.02
CA GLY A 144 12.16 -5.98 2.82
C GLY A 144 12.29 -6.86 1.58
N LEU A 145 12.77 -8.10 1.72
CA LEU A 145 12.85 -9.05 0.59
C LEU A 145 11.51 -9.64 0.15
N THR A 146 10.41 -9.35 0.86
CA THR A 146 9.05 -9.71 0.42
C THR A 146 8.37 -8.60 -0.36
N THR A 147 9.00 -7.44 -0.51
CA THR A 147 8.51 -6.41 -1.42
C THR A 147 8.89 -6.75 -2.86
N LEU A 148 8.29 -6.04 -3.81
CA LEU A 148 8.42 -6.29 -5.23
C LEU A 148 8.86 -5.04 -5.95
N ASP A 149 9.88 -5.20 -6.78
CA ASP A 149 10.18 -4.19 -7.78
C ASP A 149 9.11 -4.21 -8.87
N ARG A 150 8.79 -3.03 -9.41
CA ARG A 150 7.80 -2.83 -10.47
C ARG A 150 8.33 -1.84 -11.49
N ASP A 151 8.31 -2.24 -12.76
CA ASP A 151 8.66 -1.35 -13.85
C ASP A 151 7.42 -0.57 -14.32
N TYR A 152 7.43 0.75 -14.15
CA TYR A 152 6.36 1.65 -14.57
C TYR A 152 6.58 2.29 -15.95
N GLY A 153 7.60 1.87 -16.71
CA GLY A 153 7.91 2.43 -18.02
C GLY A 153 8.43 3.87 -17.92
N TRP A 154 7.89 4.80 -18.73
CA TRP A 154 8.31 6.21 -18.70
C TRP A 154 8.04 6.90 -17.36
N ILE A 155 7.12 6.34 -16.57
CA ILE A 155 6.70 6.88 -15.29
C ILE A 155 7.76 6.64 -14.19
N ASN A 156 8.72 5.72 -14.37
CA ASN A 156 9.78 5.44 -13.39
C ASN A 156 10.52 6.72 -12.96
N ASN A 157 10.97 7.53 -13.93
CA ASN A 157 11.69 8.77 -13.66
C ASN A 157 10.84 9.82 -12.94
N ILE A 158 9.52 9.83 -13.20
CA ILE A 158 8.59 10.77 -12.56
C ILE A 158 8.41 10.40 -11.08
N HIS A 159 8.48 9.11 -10.74
CA HIS A 159 8.45 8.63 -9.36
C HIS A 159 9.83 8.43 -8.74
N HIS A 160 10.87 9.04 -9.29
CA HIS A 160 12.21 8.93 -8.73
C HIS A 160 12.66 7.46 -8.57
N ASP A 161 12.32 6.62 -9.55
CA ASP A 161 12.68 5.20 -9.59
C ASP A 161 12.22 4.37 -8.38
N ILE A 162 11.15 4.79 -7.69
CA ILE A 162 10.56 4.07 -6.55
C ILE A 162 10.18 2.61 -6.87
N GLY A 163 10.04 2.27 -8.16
CA GLY A 163 9.85 0.91 -8.64
C GLY A 163 10.99 -0.05 -8.28
N THR A 164 12.16 0.44 -7.88
CA THR A 164 13.26 -0.32 -7.26
C THR A 164 13.03 -0.54 -5.75
N HIS A 165 11.80 -0.92 -5.43
CA HIS A 165 11.23 -0.83 -4.10
C HIS A 165 11.92 -1.71 -3.05
N VAL A 166 12.52 -2.84 -3.45
CA VAL A 166 13.27 -3.72 -2.54
C VAL A 166 14.47 -2.99 -1.94
N ILE A 167 15.29 -2.35 -2.76
CA ILE A 167 16.45 -1.58 -2.29
C ILE A 167 16.02 -0.35 -1.53
N HIS A 168 15.02 0.37 -2.04
CA HIS A 168 14.44 1.52 -1.34
C HIS A 168 14.04 1.15 0.09
N HIS A 169 13.46 -0.03 0.29
CA HIS A 169 13.06 -0.49 1.62
C HIS A 169 14.20 -0.94 2.51
N LEU A 170 15.20 -1.63 1.97
CA LEU A 170 16.33 -2.19 2.71
C LEU A 170 17.38 -1.13 3.06
N PHE A 171 17.51 -0.11 2.21
CA PHE A 171 18.52 0.95 2.33
C PHE A 171 17.90 2.31 2.00
N PRO A 172 16.94 2.80 2.80
CA PRO A 172 16.26 4.08 2.55
C PRO A 172 17.19 5.30 2.56
N GLN A 173 18.43 5.15 3.03
CA GLN A 173 19.47 6.18 2.99
C GLN A 173 20.11 6.33 1.60
N ILE A 174 19.97 5.34 0.72
CA ILE A 174 20.43 5.46 -0.66
C ILE A 174 19.50 6.47 -1.35
N PRO A 175 20.06 7.56 -1.90
CA PRO A 175 19.23 8.55 -2.56
C PRO A 175 18.64 7.98 -3.85
N HIS A 176 17.46 8.49 -4.22
CA HIS A 176 16.65 7.93 -5.30
C HIS A 176 17.40 7.80 -6.64
N TYR A 177 18.31 8.74 -6.95
CA TYR A 177 19.10 8.76 -8.18
C TYR A 177 20.22 7.70 -8.25
N HIS A 178 20.47 6.94 -7.17
CA HIS A 178 21.36 5.77 -7.16
C HIS A 178 20.61 4.45 -6.97
N LEU A 179 19.27 4.45 -6.87
CA LEU A 179 18.54 3.22 -6.56
C LEU A 179 18.65 2.18 -7.68
N VAL A 180 18.65 2.60 -8.95
CA VAL A 180 18.80 1.68 -10.09
C VAL A 180 20.16 0.97 -10.02
N GLU A 181 21.25 1.74 -9.86
CA GLU A 181 22.61 1.22 -9.72
C GLU A 181 22.72 0.25 -8.51
N ALA A 182 22.16 0.64 -7.37
CA ALA A 182 22.16 -0.17 -6.17
C ALA A 182 21.38 -1.49 -6.33
N THR A 183 20.23 -1.45 -7.02
CA THR A 183 19.45 -2.66 -7.35
C THR A 183 20.23 -3.59 -8.26
N GLU A 184 20.89 -3.07 -9.29
CA GLU A 184 21.71 -3.87 -10.19
C GLU A 184 22.86 -4.56 -9.47
N ALA A 185 23.51 -3.86 -8.54
CA ALA A 185 24.61 -4.37 -7.74
C ALA A 185 24.17 -5.41 -6.68
N ALA A 186 22.99 -5.23 -6.07
CA ALA A 186 22.48 -6.10 -5.01
C ALA A 186 21.75 -7.35 -5.52
N ARG A 187 21.16 -7.28 -6.72
CA ARG A 187 20.48 -8.41 -7.39
C ARG A 187 21.22 -9.76 -7.30
N PRO A 188 22.52 -9.88 -7.63
CA PRO A 188 23.22 -11.16 -7.51
C PRO A 188 23.34 -11.65 -6.06
N VAL A 189 23.35 -10.75 -5.08
CA VAL A 189 23.40 -11.08 -3.64
C VAL A 189 22.05 -11.61 -3.15
N PHE A 190 20.95 -11.01 -3.61
CA PHE A 190 19.60 -11.46 -3.27
C PHE A 190 19.27 -12.82 -3.87
N GLY A 191 19.81 -13.13 -5.06
CA GLY A 191 19.66 -14.43 -5.70
C GLY A 191 18.19 -14.86 -5.81
N LYS A 192 17.86 -16.04 -5.28
CA LYS A 192 16.51 -16.62 -5.35
C LYS A 192 15.41 -15.81 -4.65
N TYR A 193 15.79 -14.86 -3.78
CA TYR A 193 14.84 -14.03 -3.06
C TYR A 193 14.40 -12.81 -3.89
N TYR A 194 15.18 -12.42 -4.89
CA TYR A 194 14.79 -11.33 -5.79
C TYR A 194 13.81 -11.82 -6.84
N LYS A 195 12.75 -11.03 -7.07
CA LYS A 195 11.73 -11.28 -8.08
C LYS A 195 11.87 -10.25 -9.18
N GLU A 196 12.43 -10.68 -10.32
CA GLU A 196 12.64 -9.81 -11.46
C GLU A 196 11.31 -9.20 -11.96
N PRO A 197 11.22 -7.87 -12.09
CA PRO A 197 10.01 -7.23 -12.58
C PRO A 197 9.83 -7.49 -14.08
N ASN A 198 8.59 -7.78 -14.47
CA ASN A 198 8.20 -7.74 -15.88
C ASN A 198 8.42 -6.33 -16.43
N LYS A 199 9.03 -6.25 -17.62
CA LYS A 199 9.31 -4.97 -18.26
C LYS A 199 8.05 -4.33 -18.82
N SER A 200 7.92 -3.04 -18.58
CA SER A 200 6.86 -2.23 -19.17
C SER A 200 7.27 -1.72 -20.55
N GLY A 201 6.27 -1.49 -21.41
CA GLY A 201 6.45 -0.58 -22.55
C GLY A 201 6.50 0.87 -22.06
N PRO A 202 6.08 1.85 -22.90
CA PRO A 202 5.94 3.24 -22.46
C PRO A 202 5.06 3.39 -21.21
N LEU A 203 3.97 2.62 -21.14
CA LEU A 203 3.01 2.61 -20.04
C LEU A 203 2.85 1.20 -19.45
N PRO A 204 2.59 1.06 -18.14
CA PRO A 204 2.65 -0.22 -17.44
C PRO A 204 1.30 -0.95 -17.41
N PHE A 205 0.63 -1.12 -18.55
CA PHE A 205 -0.71 -1.73 -18.60
C PHE A 205 -0.76 -3.16 -18.05
N HIS A 206 0.34 -3.91 -18.11
CA HIS A 206 0.42 -5.25 -17.54
C HIS A 206 0.20 -5.28 -16.02
N LEU A 207 0.51 -4.18 -15.31
CA LEU A 207 0.31 -4.05 -13.87
C LEU A 207 -1.17 -4.00 -13.47
N LEU A 208 -2.07 -3.55 -14.35
CA LEU A 208 -3.52 -3.65 -14.10
C LEU A 208 -3.97 -5.12 -14.00
N GLY A 209 -3.40 -5.99 -14.84
CA GLY A 209 -3.65 -7.43 -14.77
C GLY A 209 -3.18 -8.02 -13.44
N SER A 210 -1.99 -7.61 -12.98
CA SER A 210 -1.47 -8.00 -11.66
C SER A 210 -2.34 -7.50 -10.51
N LEU A 211 -2.78 -6.24 -10.54
CA LEU A 211 -3.68 -5.66 -9.56
C LEU A 211 -4.99 -6.45 -9.48
N ILE A 212 -5.67 -6.64 -10.61
CA ILE A 212 -6.98 -7.31 -10.66
C ILE A 212 -6.86 -8.77 -10.18
N ARG A 213 -5.84 -9.49 -10.64
CA ARG A 213 -5.59 -10.87 -10.22
C ARG A 213 -5.35 -10.96 -8.72
N SER A 214 -4.53 -10.06 -8.19
CA SER A 214 -4.18 -10.00 -6.77
C SER A 214 -5.41 -9.70 -5.92
N MET A 215 -6.20 -8.68 -6.28
CA MET A 215 -7.43 -8.33 -5.57
C MET A 215 -8.45 -9.49 -5.51
N LYS A 216 -8.45 -10.37 -6.52
CA LYS A 216 -9.31 -11.57 -6.56
C LYS A 216 -8.78 -12.77 -5.76
N LYS A 217 -7.50 -12.78 -5.40
CA LYS A 217 -6.81 -13.97 -4.84
C LYS A 217 -6.16 -13.73 -3.48
N ASP A 218 -5.98 -12.48 -3.07
CA ASP A 218 -5.22 -12.11 -1.86
C ASP A 218 -6.16 -11.47 -0.83
N HIS A 219 -6.97 -12.29 -0.15
CA HIS A 219 -8.03 -11.78 0.75
C HIS A 219 -7.62 -11.80 2.23
N TYR A 220 -7.04 -12.91 2.69
CA TYR A 220 -6.66 -13.09 4.09
C TYR A 220 -5.48 -14.05 4.22
N VAL A 221 -4.91 -14.15 5.42
CA VAL A 221 -3.88 -15.11 5.78
C VAL A 221 -4.35 -15.97 6.96
N SER A 222 -3.83 -17.19 7.09
CA SER A 222 -4.21 -18.09 8.20
C SER A 222 -3.99 -17.46 9.57
N ASP A 223 -4.88 -17.75 10.53
CA ASP A 223 -4.71 -17.34 11.92
C ASP A 223 -3.53 -18.04 12.62
N THR A 224 -3.05 -19.16 12.08
CA THR A 224 -1.95 -19.96 12.66
C THR A 224 -0.71 -19.99 11.77
N GLY A 225 0.43 -20.31 12.37
CA GLY A 225 1.73 -20.39 11.69
C GLY A 225 2.54 -19.09 11.74
N ASP A 226 3.86 -19.27 11.73
CA ASP A 226 4.84 -18.17 11.77
C ASP A 226 5.22 -17.66 10.37
N VAL A 227 5.01 -18.48 9.34
CA VAL A 227 5.15 -18.11 7.92
C VAL A 227 3.85 -18.44 7.21
N VAL A 228 3.12 -17.43 6.75
CA VAL A 228 1.79 -17.59 6.15
C VAL A 228 1.73 -16.95 4.77
N TYR A 229 0.75 -17.37 3.98
CA TYR A 229 0.55 -16.87 2.61
C TYR A 229 -0.89 -16.43 2.43
N TYR A 230 -1.10 -15.51 1.50
CA TYR A 230 -2.44 -15.05 1.13
C TYR A 230 -3.30 -16.17 0.56
N GLN A 231 -4.53 -16.25 1.05
CA GLN A 231 -5.56 -17.19 0.66
C GLN A 231 -6.73 -16.48 0.00
N THR A 232 -7.44 -17.23 -0.84
CA THR A 232 -8.61 -16.77 -1.58
C THR A 232 -9.88 -17.15 -0.82
N ASP A 233 -10.81 -16.20 -0.75
CA ASP A 233 -12.21 -16.49 -0.40
C ASP A 233 -13.00 -16.78 -1.70
N PRO A 234 -13.39 -18.03 -1.98
CA PRO A 234 -14.10 -18.38 -3.21
C PRO A 234 -15.53 -17.80 -3.23
N LYS A 235 -16.06 -17.34 -2.09
CA LYS A 235 -17.42 -16.81 -1.99
C LYS A 235 -17.49 -15.30 -2.18
N LEU A 236 -16.34 -14.60 -2.18
CA LEU A 236 -16.33 -13.13 -2.21
C LEU A 236 -16.93 -12.55 -3.50
N TYR A 237 -16.67 -13.20 -4.65
CA TYR A 237 -17.17 -12.77 -5.96
C TYR A 237 -18.20 -13.74 -6.57
N GLY A 238 -18.69 -14.72 -5.80
CA GLY A 238 -19.51 -15.82 -6.32
C GLY A 238 -18.69 -16.87 -7.10
N PRO A 239 -19.31 -18.00 -7.51
CA PRO A 239 -18.63 -19.03 -8.28
C PRO A 239 -18.13 -18.47 -9.62
N SER A 240 -16.87 -18.74 -9.95
CA SER A 240 -16.31 -18.45 -11.27
C SER A 240 -16.91 -19.39 -12.32
N GLU A 241 -17.31 -18.85 -13.47
CA GLU A 241 -17.81 -19.63 -14.63
C GLU A 241 -16.81 -20.69 -15.16
N SER A 242 -15.56 -20.69 -14.68
CA SER A 242 -14.56 -21.70 -15.01
C SER A 242 -14.77 -23.07 -14.35
N ASP A 243 -15.61 -23.17 -13.32
CA ASP A 243 -15.74 -24.40 -12.52
C ASP A 243 -16.95 -25.26 -12.95
N SER A 244 -17.65 -24.88 -14.02
CA SER A 244 -18.79 -25.63 -14.59
C SER A 244 -18.42 -26.48 -15.83
N SER A 245 -17.13 -26.60 -16.14
CA SER A 245 -16.63 -27.35 -17.30
C SER A 245 -15.75 -28.54 -16.89
N THR A 246 -16.33 -29.49 -16.16
CA THR A 246 -15.82 -30.88 -16.06
C THR A 246 -17.00 -31.85 -16.00
#